data_AF-A0A3A6UJB7-F1
#
_entry.id   AF-A0A3A6UJB7-F1
#
_cell.length_a   1.000
_cell.length_b   1.000
_cell.length_c   1.000
_cell.angle_alpha   90.00
_cell.angle_beta   90.00
_cell.angle_gamma   90.00
#
_symmetry.space_group_name_H-M   'P 1'
#
loop_
_entity.id
_entity.type
_entity.pdbx_description
1 polymer ?
#
loop_
_entity_poly.entity_id
_entity_poly.type
_entity_poly.pdbx_seq_one_letter_code
_entity_poly.pdbx_strand_id
1 'polypeptide(L)'
;MINKKHILNNRYFCKNDENYFIVKLNNKRFAIPDKCPHRGGPLSLGNICRESQRIQCPWHDGYFKISSLIKNAIPAVRVKDQIFYI
;
A
#
# COMPACT_ATOMS: atom_id res chain seq x y z
N MET A 1 1.15 12.53 -17.43
CA MET A 1 -0.26 12.16 -17.61
C MET A 1 -0.80 11.68 -16.27
N ILE A 2 -1.96 12.18 -15.84
CA ILE A 2 -2.58 11.76 -14.57
C ILE A 2 -3.50 10.57 -14.87
N ASN A 3 -3.14 9.39 -14.37
CA ASN A 3 -3.93 8.17 -14.57
C ASN A 3 -5.05 8.08 -13.53
N LYS A 4 -6.21 7.55 -13.93
CA LYS A 4 -7.42 7.39 -13.07
C LYS A 4 -7.74 5.90 -12.89
N LYS A 5 -7.93 5.44 -11.65
CA LYS A 5 -8.55 4.13 -11.36
C LYS A 5 -9.62 4.24 -10.26
N HIS A 6 -10.68 3.45 -10.40
CA HIS A 6 -11.64 3.22 -9.32
C HIS A 6 -10.97 2.44 -8.18
N ILE A 7 -11.27 2.84 -6.95
CA ILE A 7 -10.74 2.17 -5.77
C ILE A 7 -11.58 0.92 -5.50
N LEU A 8 -11.00 -0.26 -5.68
CA LEU A 8 -11.61 -1.50 -5.23
C LEU A 8 -11.41 -1.62 -3.71
N ASN A 9 -12.50 -1.91 -2.98
CA ASN A 9 -12.52 -2.12 -1.53
C ASN A 9 -11.86 -0.99 -0.70
N ASN A 10 -11.96 0.24 -1.21
CA ASN A 10 -11.53 1.47 -0.55
C ASN A 10 -10.03 1.60 -0.23
N ARG A 11 -9.18 0.66 -0.65
CA ARG A 11 -7.76 0.62 -0.27
C ARG A 11 -6.79 0.14 -1.34
N TYR A 12 -7.22 -0.28 -2.53
CA TYR A 12 -6.34 -0.91 -3.51
C TYR A 12 -6.59 -0.37 -4.92
N PHE A 13 -5.52 -0.30 -5.72
CA PHE A 13 -5.56 0.03 -7.15
C PHE A 13 -4.35 -0.57 -7.88
N CYS A 14 -4.42 -0.62 -9.21
CA CYS A 14 -3.35 -1.12 -10.06
C CYS A 14 -2.81 0.00 -10.98
N LYS A 15 -1.49 0.11 -11.14
CA LYS A 15 -0.78 1.02 -12.06
C LYS A 15 0.21 0.19 -12.87
N ASN A 16 0.11 0.19 -14.20
CA ASN A 16 1.03 -0.53 -15.11
C ASN A 16 1.31 -1.98 -14.66
N ASP A 17 0.24 -2.75 -14.41
CA ASP A 17 0.29 -4.14 -13.92
C ASP A 17 0.92 -4.35 -12.53
N GLU A 18 1.28 -3.27 -11.84
CA GLU A 18 1.68 -3.30 -10.44
C GLU A 18 0.51 -2.96 -9.51
N ASN A 19 0.41 -3.70 -8.43
CA ASN A 19 -0.61 -3.52 -7.41
C ASN A 19 -0.11 -2.57 -6.32
N TYR A 20 -0.99 -1.67 -5.87
CA TYR A 20 -0.74 -0.71 -4.81
C TYR A 20 -1.88 -0.75 -3.81
N PHE A 21 -1.56 -0.51 -2.53
CA PHE A 21 -2.56 -0.38 -1.49
C PHE A 21 -2.26 0.76 -0.51
N ILE A 22 -3.31 1.22 0.17
CA ILE A 22 -3.26 2.36 1.07
C ILE A 22 -2.97 1.92 2.50
N VAL A 23 -1.85 2.42 3.04
CA VAL A 23 -1.47 2.27 4.46
C VAL A 23 -1.59 3.60 5.21
N LYS A 24 -1.76 3.54 6.53
CA LYS A 24 -1.83 4.73 7.41
C LYS A 24 -0.64 4.75 8.37
N LEU A 25 0.02 5.90 8.47
CA LEU A 25 1.08 6.18 9.45
C LEU A 25 0.95 7.62 9.94
N ASN A 26 0.92 7.85 11.25
CA ASN A 26 0.86 9.19 11.86
C ASN A 26 -0.22 10.10 11.24
N ASN A 27 -1.45 9.59 11.11
CA ASN A 27 -2.59 10.26 10.46
C ASN A 27 -2.44 10.60 8.96
N LYS A 28 -1.33 10.22 8.33
CA LYS A 28 -1.12 10.32 6.89
C LYS A 28 -1.43 9.00 6.20
N ARG A 29 -1.81 9.06 4.93
CA ARG A 29 -2.08 7.91 4.07
C ARG A 29 -1.04 7.85 2.96
N PHE A 30 -0.59 6.64 2.63
CA PHE A 30 0.43 6.40 1.62
C PHE A 30 -0.04 5.28 0.70
N ALA A 31 0.12 5.46 -0.61
CA ALA A 31 -0.04 4.40 -1.59
C ALA A 31 1.30 3.69 -1.76
N ILE A 32 1.41 2.45 -1.27
CA ILE A 32 2.65 1.66 -1.34
C ILE A 32 2.47 0.46 -2.26
N PRO A 33 3.55 -0.06 -2.88
CA PRO A 33 3.50 -1.31 -3.62
C PRO A 33 2.96 -2.45 -2.77
N ASP A 34 2.06 -3.24 -3.34
CA ASP A 34 1.51 -4.45 -2.73
C ASP A 34 2.46 -5.64 -2.91
N LYS A 35 3.72 -5.44 -2.49
CA LYS A 35 4.81 -6.38 -2.73
C LYS A 35 5.74 -6.42 -1.53
N CYS A 36 5.84 -7.59 -0.92
CA CYS A 36 6.77 -7.85 0.17
C CYS A 36 8.21 -7.75 -0.35
N PRO A 37 9.08 -6.96 0.29
CA PRO A 37 10.46 -6.78 -0.17
C PRO A 37 11.33 -8.05 -0.02
N HIS A 38 10.85 -9.09 0.67
CA HIS A 38 11.53 -10.39 0.75
C HIS A 38 11.39 -11.20 -0.55
N ARG A 39 10.16 -11.62 -0.89
CA ARG A 39 9.88 -12.50 -2.06
C ARG A 39 8.59 -12.14 -2.82
N GLY A 40 8.12 -10.91 -2.66
CA GLY A 40 7.04 -10.36 -3.48
C GLY A 40 5.61 -10.66 -3.05
N GLY A 41 5.39 -11.30 -1.90
CA GLY A 41 4.03 -11.59 -1.42
C GLY A 41 3.14 -10.37 -1.20
N PRO A 42 1.82 -10.50 -1.35
CA PRO A 42 0.87 -9.39 -1.29
C PRO A 42 0.72 -8.88 0.15
N LEU A 43 1.30 -7.72 0.44
CA LEU A 43 1.23 -7.11 1.78
C LEU A 43 -0.18 -6.65 2.17
N SER A 44 -1.05 -6.40 1.19
CA SER A 44 -2.45 -6.02 1.36
C SER A 44 -3.30 -7.13 2.01
N LEU A 45 -2.88 -8.39 1.87
CA LEU A 45 -3.46 -9.56 2.52
C LEU A 45 -2.82 -9.84 3.90
N GLY A 46 -1.81 -9.05 4.29
CA GLY A 46 -1.11 -9.18 5.55
C GLY A 46 -1.82 -8.53 6.74
N ASN A 47 -1.36 -8.87 7.95
CA ASN A 47 -1.87 -8.29 9.17
C ASN A 47 -1.12 -7.00 9.52
N ILE A 48 -1.86 -5.92 9.78
CA ILE A 48 -1.30 -4.63 10.20
C ILE A 48 -1.38 -4.52 11.72
N CYS A 49 -0.23 -4.55 12.39
CA CYS A 49 -0.13 -4.25 13.82
C CYS A 49 -0.01 -2.73 14.00
N ARG A 50 -1.08 -2.09 14.50
CA ARG A 50 -1.14 -0.63 14.68
C ARG A 50 -0.19 -0.15 15.79
N GLU A 51 -0.05 -0.92 16.85
CA GLU A 51 0.80 -0.60 18.01
C GLU A 51 2.28 -0.56 17.64
N SER A 52 2.77 -1.59 16.93
CA SER A 52 4.16 -1.66 16.49
C SER A 52 4.42 -0.95 15.15
N GLN A 53 3.37 -0.49 14.46
CA GLN A 53 3.43 0.07 13.11
C GLN A 53 4.14 -0.85 12.11
N ARG A 54 3.78 -2.14 12.13
CA ARG A 54 4.34 -3.18 11.26
C ARG A 54 3.25 -3.87 10.45
N ILE A 55 3.65 -4.40 9.30
CA ILE A 55 2.84 -5.31 8.50
C ILE A 55 3.50 -6.67 8.54
N GLN A 56 2.75 -7.69 8.97
CA GLN A 56 3.12 -9.09 8.80
C GLN A 56 2.76 -9.49 7.37
N CYS A 57 3.74 -9.92 6.59
CA CYS A 57 3.48 -10.51 5.29
C CYS A 57 2.66 -11.80 5.50
N PRO A 58 1.60 -12.04 4.70
CA PRO A 58 0.82 -13.27 4.80
C PRO A 58 1.64 -14.51 4.38
N TRP A 59 2.82 -14.28 3.78
CA TRP A 59 3.77 -15.31 3.40
C TRP A 59 5.01 -15.24 4.28
N HIS A 60 5.44 -16.39 4.79
CA HIS A 60 6.63 -16.58 5.63
C HIS A 60 6.67 -15.69 6.90
N ASP A 61 5.54 -15.11 7.31
CA ASP A 61 5.35 -14.37 8.57
C ASP A 61 6.34 -13.21 8.85
N GLY A 62 7.00 -12.71 7.80
CA GLY A 62 7.96 -11.62 7.92
C GLY A 62 7.31 -10.30 8.32
N TYR A 63 7.86 -9.59 9.31
CA TYR A 63 7.33 -8.32 9.78
C TYR A 63 8.13 -7.11 9.29
N PHE A 64 7.47 -6.20 8.57
CA PHE A 64 8.09 -5.01 7.98
C PHE A 64 7.54 -3.73 8.64
N LYS A 65 8.44 -2.82 9.04
CA LYS A 65 8.04 -1.49 9.55
C LYS A 65 7.37 -0.69 8.44
N ILE A 66 6.21 -0.10 8.73
CA ILE A 66 5.47 0.75 7.77
C ILE A 66 6.34 1.93 7.32
N SER A 67 7.11 2.54 8.24
CA SER A 67 8.06 3.62 7.93
C SER A 67 9.14 3.24 6.91
N SER A 68 9.48 1.95 6.81
CA SER A 68 10.40 1.46 5.77
C SER A 68 9.68 1.27 4.43
N LEU A 69 8.47 0.71 4.46
CA LEU A 69 7.68 0.43 3.26
C LEU A 69 7.26 1.72 2.52
N ILE A 70 6.90 2.77 3.27
CA ILE A 70 6.47 4.05 2.67
C ILE A 70 7.58 4.78 1.91
N LYS A 71 8.84 4.36 2.02
CA LYS A 71 9.93 4.90 1.20
C LYS A 71 9.73 4.62 -0.29
N ASN A 72 8.97 3.58 -0.62
CA ASN A 72 8.58 3.23 -1.98
C ASN A 72 7.17 3.71 -2.33
N ALA A 73 6.57 4.59 -1.51
CA ALA A 73 5.24 5.10 -1.80
C ALA A 73 5.25 5.98 -3.05
N ILE A 74 4.17 5.92 -3.83
CA ILE A 74 3.99 6.79 -4.99
C ILE A 74 3.14 8.02 -4.62
N PRO A 75 3.37 9.17 -5.27
CA PRO A 75 2.46 10.30 -5.18
C PRO A 75 1.06 9.91 -5.69
N ALA A 76 0.07 10.00 -4.81
CA ALA A 76 -1.31 9.69 -5.13
C ALA A 76 -2.28 10.63 -4.40
N VAL A 77 -3.31 11.09 -5.10
CA VAL A 77 -4.39 11.91 -4.59
C VAL A 77 -5.69 11.14 -4.70
N ARG A 78 -6.49 11.15 -3.63
CA ARG A 78 -7.82 10.55 -3.63
C ARG A 78 -8.88 11.64 -3.72
N VAL A 79 -9.80 11.51 -4.67
CA VAL A 79 -10.99 12.36 -4.80
C VAL A 79 -12.22 11.44 -4.77
N LYS A 80 -13.06 11.55 -3.74
CA LYS A 80 -14.20 10.66 -3.51
C LYS A 80 -13.80 9.17 -3.54
N ASP A 81 -14.17 8.45 -4.57
CA ASP A 81 -13.94 7.02 -4.83
C ASP A 81 -12.87 6.77 -5.91
N GLN A 82 -12.17 7.82 -6.36
CA GLN A 82 -11.14 7.77 -7.39
C GLN A 82 -9.76 8.05 -6.79
N ILE A 83 -8.74 7.35 -7.30
CA ILE A 83 -7.33 7.68 -7.05
C ILE A 83 -6.69 8.16 -8.35
N PHE A 84 -5.94 9.26 -8.21
CA PHE A 84 -5.09 9.88 -9.21
C PHE A 84 -3.65 9.68 -8.77
N TYR A 85 -2.77 9.26 -9.67
CA TYR A 85 -1.36 9.06 -9.38
C TYR A 85 -0.51 9.50 -10.57
N ILE A 86 0.76 9.80 -10.28
CA ILE A 86 1.80 10.11 -11.26
C ILE A 86 2.60 8.84 -11.52
#